data_AF-B7CAJ4-F1
#
_entry.id   AF-B7CAJ4-F1
#
_cell.length_a   1.000
_cell.length_b   1.000
_cell.length_c   1.000
_cell.angle_alpha   90.00
_cell.angle_beta   90.00
_cell.angle_gamma   90.00
#
_symmetry.space_group_name_H-M   'P 1'
#
loop_
_entity.id
_entity.type
_entity.pdbx_description
1 polymer ?
#
loop_
_entity_poly.entity_id
_entity_poly.type
_entity_poly.pdbx_seq_one_letter_code
_entity_poly.pdbx_strand_id
1 'polypeptide(L)'
;MSKVMSAQEAISLIKDGDKIGVGGFIGMGHPQELSVAIENSFLETGHPRDLTVMFSAGVGDGTPDLGLNHMGHEGLLKRIIGGHWGLIPTFQKLVFENKVEGYNLPLGTISLMFREIAGHRPGVITKIGLKTFIDPRLEGAKMNERTKEDLVELINMDGEEWLRYKSFPLDIALIRGTYADEDGNCSMCKEAATLDSISIAQAS
;
A
#
# COMPACT_ATOMS: atom_id res chain seq x y z
N MET A 1 26.00 0.35 6.33
CA MET A 1 25.47 1.56 5.67
C MET A 1 24.93 2.48 6.76
N SER A 2 25.08 3.80 6.58
CA SER A 2 24.39 4.78 7.45
C SER A 2 22.88 4.61 7.30
N LYS A 3 22.11 4.78 8.38
CA LYS A 3 20.63 4.84 8.33
C LYS A 3 20.13 6.22 7.88
N VAL A 4 20.98 7.24 8.01
CA VAL A 4 20.72 8.59 7.52
C VAL A 4 21.27 8.68 6.10
N MET A 5 20.38 8.95 5.15
CA MET A 5 20.69 9.06 3.72
C MET A 5 19.71 10.02 3.04
N SER A 6 20.08 10.52 1.87
CA SER A 6 19.19 11.32 1.02
C SER A 6 18.03 10.49 0.47
N ALA A 7 16.95 11.15 0.02
CA ALA A 7 15.83 10.47 -0.62
C ALA A 7 16.28 9.67 -1.86
N GLN A 8 17.22 10.19 -2.65
CA GLN A 8 17.74 9.50 -3.83
C GLN A 8 18.53 8.23 -3.48
N GLU A 9 19.34 8.28 -2.43
CA GLU A 9 20.03 7.09 -1.92
C GLU A 9 19.04 6.06 -1.38
N ALA A 10 18.00 6.50 -0.65
CA ALA A 10 16.98 5.61 -0.11
C ALA A 10 16.18 4.89 -1.21
N ILE A 11 15.72 5.61 -2.23
CA ILE A 11 14.93 4.99 -3.31
C ILE A 11 15.77 4.07 -4.19
N SER A 12 17.10 4.24 -4.22
CA SER A 12 18.00 3.31 -4.94
C SER A 12 18.02 1.89 -4.37
N LEU A 13 17.51 1.72 -3.14
CA LEU A 13 17.35 0.42 -2.50
C LEU A 13 16.10 -0.33 -2.98
N ILE A 14 15.14 0.38 -3.58
CA ILE A 14 13.90 -0.19 -4.11
C ILE A 14 14.23 -0.87 -5.45
N LYS A 15 13.85 -2.14 -5.55
CA LYS A 15 14.09 -2.99 -6.72
C LYS A 15 12.81 -3.16 -7.52
N ASP A 16 12.98 -3.51 -8.79
CA ASP A 16 11.85 -3.91 -9.63
C ASP A 16 11.10 -5.09 -8.98
N GLY A 17 9.77 -4.97 -8.89
CA GLY A 17 8.90 -6.00 -8.31
C GLY A 17 8.73 -5.97 -6.78
N ASP A 18 9.35 -5.01 -6.09
CA ASP A 18 9.17 -4.85 -4.64
C ASP A 18 7.71 -4.55 -4.28
N LYS A 19 7.28 -5.07 -3.13
CA LYS A 19 5.99 -4.78 -2.49
C LYS A 19 6.19 -3.71 -1.44
N ILE A 20 5.51 -2.58 -1.63
CA ILE A 20 5.67 -1.38 -0.84
C ILE A 20 4.42 -1.14 -0.01
N GLY A 21 4.59 -1.10 1.32
CA GLY A 21 3.57 -0.58 2.23
C GLY A 21 3.73 0.92 2.40
N VAL A 22 2.66 1.69 2.17
CA VAL A 22 2.71 3.16 2.24
C VAL A 22 1.84 3.67 3.38
N GLY A 23 2.47 4.43 4.28
CA GLY A 23 1.80 5.14 5.35
C GLY A 23 1.23 6.48 4.87
N GLY A 24 0.12 6.86 5.49
CA GLY A 24 -0.49 8.17 5.33
C GLY A 24 -2.01 8.12 5.27
N PHE A 25 -2.63 9.27 5.48
CA PHE A 25 -4.06 9.48 5.24
C PHE A 25 -4.28 10.92 4.78
N ILE A 26 -4.78 11.08 3.55
CA ILE A 26 -4.87 12.37 2.87
C ILE A 26 -3.46 12.97 2.75
N GLY A 27 -3.13 14.02 3.50
CA GLY A 27 -1.78 14.61 3.59
C GLY A 27 -1.04 14.32 4.89
N MET A 28 -1.65 13.59 5.83
CA MET A 28 -1.07 13.34 7.15
C MET A 28 -0.17 12.10 7.12
N GLY A 29 1.01 12.17 7.75
CA GLY A 29 1.86 11.00 7.96
C GLY A 29 2.47 10.37 6.70
N HIS A 30 2.37 11.03 5.54
CA HIS A 30 2.95 10.55 4.29
C HIS A 30 4.36 11.10 4.05
N PRO A 31 5.36 10.25 3.71
CA PRO A 31 6.68 10.71 3.31
C PRO A 31 6.69 11.20 1.84
N GLN A 32 6.09 12.36 1.60
CA GLN A 32 5.94 12.97 0.26
C GLN A 32 7.24 13.01 -0.56
N GLU A 33 8.38 13.32 0.08
CA GLU A 33 9.69 13.41 -0.57
C GLU A 33 10.12 12.08 -1.21
N LEU A 34 9.77 10.94 -0.60
CA LEU A 34 10.09 9.62 -1.16
C LEU A 34 9.23 9.30 -2.38
N SER A 35 7.95 9.67 -2.38
CA SER A 35 7.07 9.48 -3.55
C SER A 35 7.55 10.28 -4.75
N VAL A 36 7.97 11.53 -4.54
CA VAL A 36 8.57 12.39 -5.58
C VAL A 36 9.90 11.81 -6.08
N ALA A 37 10.75 11.31 -5.18
CA ALA A 37 12.03 10.72 -5.56
C ALA A 37 11.86 9.43 -6.39
N ILE A 38 10.88 8.59 -6.05
CA ILE A 38 10.53 7.39 -6.85
C ILE A 38 10.08 7.80 -8.25
N GLU A 39 9.19 8.78 -8.36
CA GLU A 39 8.71 9.29 -9.65
C GLU A 39 9.88 9.81 -10.50
N ASN A 40 10.70 10.69 -9.95
CA ASN A 40 11.84 11.27 -10.68
C ASN A 40 12.80 10.17 -11.16
N SER A 41 13.14 9.21 -10.30
CA SER A 41 13.97 8.07 -10.68
C SER A 41 13.36 7.29 -11.84
N PHE A 42 12.06 7.01 -11.79
CA PHE A 42 11.37 6.29 -12.85
C PHE A 42 11.33 7.07 -14.16
N LEU A 43 11.08 8.38 -14.11
CA LEU A 43 11.05 9.23 -15.30
C LEU A 43 12.44 9.38 -15.95
N GLU A 44 13.50 9.43 -15.15
CA GLU A 44 14.88 9.59 -15.63
C GLU A 44 15.48 8.27 -16.15
N THR A 45 15.20 7.16 -15.46
CA THR A 45 15.92 5.90 -15.68
C THR A 45 15.04 4.78 -16.20
N GLY A 46 13.71 4.92 -16.09
CA GLY A 46 12.75 3.84 -16.30
C GLY A 46 12.64 2.87 -15.12
N HIS A 47 13.29 3.13 -13.99
CA HIS A 47 13.31 2.27 -12.79
C HIS A 47 13.03 3.05 -11.49
N PRO A 48 12.40 2.42 -10.48
CA PRO A 48 12.00 1.01 -10.40
C PRO A 48 10.75 0.68 -11.22
N ARG A 49 10.50 -0.61 -11.46
CA ARG A 49 9.38 -1.10 -12.27
C ARG A 49 8.55 -2.17 -11.57
N ASP A 50 7.33 -2.35 -12.07
CA ASP A 50 6.44 -3.45 -11.70
C ASP A 50 6.19 -3.58 -10.18
N LEU A 51 6.18 -2.45 -9.47
CA LEU A 51 5.96 -2.39 -8.03
C LEU A 51 4.54 -2.82 -7.65
N THR A 52 4.42 -3.40 -6.47
CA THR A 52 3.12 -3.59 -5.81
C THR A 52 2.97 -2.58 -4.69
N VAL A 53 1.95 -1.74 -4.72
CA VAL A 53 1.72 -0.72 -3.69
C VAL A 53 0.50 -1.08 -2.85
N MET A 54 0.66 -1.10 -1.52
CA MET A 54 -0.40 -1.35 -0.55
C MET A 54 -0.57 -0.16 0.39
N PHE A 55 -1.81 0.33 0.53
CA PHE A 55 -2.15 1.44 1.43
C PHE A 55 -3.57 1.27 1.99
N SER A 56 -3.75 1.55 3.29
CA SER A 56 -5.07 1.48 3.92
C SER A 56 -5.95 2.65 3.49
N ALA A 57 -5.43 3.86 3.62
CA ALA A 57 -6.16 5.09 3.40
C ALA A 57 -5.55 5.90 2.24
N GLY A 58 -6.40 6.56 1.46
CA GLY A 58 -5.95 7.29 0.28
C GLY A 58 -5.04 8.45 0.66
N VAL A 59 -3.86 8.51 0.04
CA VAL A 59 -2.88 9.58 0.22
C VAL A 59 -2.82 10.43 -1.03
N GLY A 60 -3.28 11.67 -0.90
CA GLY A 60 -3.40 12.62 -2.00
C GLY A 60 -4.41 13.70 -1.65
N ASP A 61 -4.68 14.54 -2.63
CA ASP A 61 -5.55 15.73 -2.53
C ASP A 61 -6.68 15.71 -3.58
N GLY A 62 -6.80 14.63 -4.36
CA GLY A 62 -7.74 14.54 -5.49
C GLY A 62 -7.21 15.19 -6.78
N THR A 63 -5.99 15.70 -6.79
CA THR A 63 -5.27 16.18 -7.98
C THR A 63 -4.17 15.18 -8.35
N PRO A 64 -3.52 15.29 -9.53
CA PRO A 64 -2.46 14.37 -9.92
C PRO A 64 -1.10 14.68 -9.29
N ASP A 65 -0.99 15.72 -8.44
CA ASP A 65 0.30 16.34 -8.10
C ASP A 65 0.80 16.03 -6.68
N LEU A 66 0.04 15.33 -5.83
CA LEU A 66 0.41 15.06 -4.43
C LEU A 66 0.22 13.61 -4.01
N GLY A 67 0.98 13.20 -2.99
CA GLY A 67 0.87 11.90 -2.34
C GLY A 67 1.25 10.75 -3.27
N LEU A 68 0.41 9.71 -3.26
CA LEU A 68 0.60 8.53 -4.11
C LEU A 68 0.43 8.84 -5.60
N ASN A 69 -0.09 10.02 -5.97
CA ASN A 69 -0.31 10.33 -7.37
C ASN A 69 0.98 10.36 -8.20
N HIS A 70 2.12 10.70 -7.58
CA HIS A 70 3.47 10.65 -8.17
C HIS A 70 3.86 9.26 -8.68
N MET A 71 3.31 8.20 -8.10
CA MET A 71 3.61 6.82 -8.53
C MET A 71 2.71 6.35 -9.68
N GLY A 72 1.78 7.17 -10.14
CA GLY A 72 0.73 6.80 -11.10
C GLY A 72 1.18 6.69 -12.55
N HIS A 73 2.25 5.93 -12.81
CA HIS A 73 2.82 5.73 -14.16
C HIS A 73 2.70 4.28 -14.64
N GLU A 74 2.37 4.08 -15.92
CA GLU A 74 2.39 2.76 -16.55
C GLU A 74 3.83 2.23 -16.59
N GLY A 75 4.05 1.00 -16.13
CA GLY A 75 5.38 0.37 -16.04
C GLY A 75 6.08 0.53 -14.69
N LEU A 76 5.78 1.60 -13.93
CA LEU A 76 6.22 1.73 -12.54
C LEU A 76 5.43 0.78 -11.63
N LEU A 77 4.12 0.68 -11.85
CA LEU A 77 3.22 -0.14 -11.04
C LEU A 77 2.77 -1.39 -11.79
N LYS A 78 2.84 -2.53 -11.13
CA LYS A 78 2.20 -3.79 -11.55
C LYS A 78 0.85 -3.98 -10.88
N ARG A 79 0.76 -3.64 -9.58
CA ARG A 79 -0.42 -3.92 -8.74
C ARG A 79 -0.62 -2.84 -7.69
N ILE A 80 -1.87 -2.51 -7.44
CA ILE A 80 -2.29 -1.57 -6.41
C ILE A 80 -3.34 -2.25 -5.51
N ILE A 81 -3.11 -2.24 -4.20
CA ILE A 81 -4.00 -2.78 -3.16
C ILE A 81 -4.36 -1.62 -2.23
N GLY A 82 -5.55 -1.05 -2.39
CA GLY A 82 -5.95 0.18 -1.72
C GLY A 82 -7.25 0.04 -0.94
N GLY A 83 -7.37 0.75 0.18
CA GLY A 83 -8.61 0.77 0.96
C GLY A 83 -9.50 2.00 0.78
N HIS A 84 -8.94 3.09 0.28
CA HIS A 84 -9.70 4.27 -0.10
C HIS A 84 -9.04 4.98 -1.28
N TRP A 85 -9.70 4.98 -2.43
CA TRP A 85 -9.11 5.40 -3.70
C TRP A 85 -9.38 6.86 -4.08
N GLY A 86 -10.36 7.51 -3.44
CA GLY A 86 -10.98 8.75 -3.93
C GLY A 86 -10.06 9.95 -4.15
N LEU A 87 -8.86 9.96 -3.55
CA LEU A 87 -7.91 11.08 -3.61
C LEU A 87 -6.69 10.82 -4.51
N ILE A 88 -6.69 9.71 -5.24
CA ILE A 88 -5.55 9.26 -6.05
C ILE A 88 -6.00 9.02 -7.51
N PRO A 89 -6.41 10.06 -8.26
CA PRO A 89 -6.94 9.92 -9.61
C PRO A 89 -5.96 9.23 -10.59
N THR A 90 -4.65 9.36 -10.41
CA THR A 90 -3.68 8.71 -11.32
C THR A 90 -3.71 7.18 -11.19
N PHE A 91 -3.84 6.66 -9.96
CA PHE A 91 -4.02 5.22 -9.70
C PHE A 91 -5.35 4.72 -10.27
N GLN A 92 -6.43 5.46 -10.03
CA GLN A 92 -7.75 5.12 -10.56
C GLN A 92 -7.73 4.97 -12.09
N LYS A 93 -7.10 5.94 -12.78
CA LYS A 93 -6.96 5.91 -14.25
C LYS A 93 -6.28 4.63 -14.72
N LEU A 94 -5.13 4.28 -14.16
CA LEU A 94 -4.38 3.07 -14.54
C LEU A 94 -5.18 1.77 -14.34
N VAL A 95 -5.93 1.69 -13.25
CA VAL A 95 -6.76 0.51 -12.94
C VAL A 95 -7.97 0.44 -13.88
N PHE A 96 -8.70 1.53 -14.07
CA PHE A 96 -9.88 1.53 -14.95
C PHE A 96 -9.53 1.34 -16.43
N GLU A 97 -8.35 1.80 -16.86
CA GLU A 97 -7.83 1.54 -18.20
C GLU A 97 -7.21 0.13 -18.36
N ASN A 98 -7.37 -0.77 -17.37
CA ASN A 98 -6.81 -2.13 -17.36
C ASN A 98 -5.28 -2.19 -17.58
N LYS A 99 -4.55 -1.14 -17.19
CA LYS A 99 -3.08 -1.08 -17.29
C LYS A 99 -2.39 -1.77 -16.12
N VAL A 100 -2.97 -1.65 -14.93
CA VAL A 100 -2.41 -2.13 -13.67
C VAL A 100 -3.44 -2.97 -12.93
N GLU A 101 -3.01 -3.98 -12.17
CA GLU A 101 -3.92 -4.75 -11.31
C GLU A 101 -4.41 -3.89 -10.14
N GLY A 102 -5.68 -4.01 -9.77
CA GLY A 102 -6.31 -3.18 -8.74
C GLY A 102 -7.20 -3.99 -7.81
N TYR A 103 -6.97 -3.85 -6.50
CA TYR A 103 -7.83 -4.39 -5.45
C TYR A 103 -8.34 -3.29 -4.54
N ASN A 104 -9.66 -3.24 -4.35
CA ASN A 104 -10.29 -2.35 -3.37
C ASN A 104 -10.72 -3.15 -2.14
N LEU A 105 -9.88 -3.25 -1.12
CA LEU A 105 -10.20 -3.97 0.12
C LEU A 105 -10.74 -2.99 1.18
N PRO A 106 -11.45 -3.45 2.24
CA PRO A 106 -11.87 -2.53 3.29
C PRO A 106 -10.65 -1.89 4.00
N LEU A 107 -10.65 -0.56 4.16
CA LEU A 107 -9.56 0.20 4.79
C LEU A 107 -9.09 -0.40 6.12
N GLY A 108 -10.03 -0.67 7.04
CA GLY A 108 -9.71 -1.24 8.35
C GLY A 108 -9.13 -2.66 8.25
N THR A 109 -9.51 -3.43 7.22
CA THR A 109 -8.92 -4.74 6.96
C THR A 109 -7.47 -4.59 6.51
N ILE A 110 -7.14 -3.66 5.60
CA ILE A 110 -5.75 -3.41 5.18
C ILE A 110 -4.88 -2.96 6.36
N SER A 111 -5.39 -2.08 7.21
CA SER A 111 -4.71 -1.65 8.44
C SER A 111 -4.33 -2.86 9.31
N LEU A 112 -5.25 -3.81 9.50
CA LEU A 112 -4.99 -5.06 10.22
C LEU A 112 -4.07 -6.01 9.44
N MET A 113 -4.12 -6.03 8.11
CA MET A 113 -3.23 -6.87 7.29
C MET A 113 -1.77 -6.53 7.52
N PHE A 114 -1.40 -5.24 7.66
CA PHE A 114 -0.02 -4.88 8.02
C PHE A 114 0.43 -5.57 9.32
N ARG A 115 -0.44 -5.61 10.33
CA ARG A 115 -0.15 -6.30 11.60
C ARG A 115 -0.05 -7.82 11.44
N GLU A 116 -0.89 -8.42 10.59
CA GLU A 116 -0.83 -9.86 10.32
C GLU A 116 0.45 -10.22 9.54
N ILE A 117 0.88 -9.38 8.60
CA ILE A 117 2.14 -9.55 7.85
C ILE A 117 3.34 -9.47 8.82
N ALA A 118 3.40 -8.44 9.67
CA ALA A 118 4.43 -8.28 10.69
C ALA A 118 4.49 -9.48 11.65
N GLY A 119 3.34 -10.09 11.96
CA GLY A 119 3.25 -11.27 12.81
C GLY A 119 3.51 -12.60 12.09
N HIS A 120 3.82 -12.61 10.80
CA HIS A 120 3.91 -13.80 9.95
C HIS A 120 2.67 -14.71 10.03
N ARG A 121 1.49 -14.10 10.12
CA ARG A 121 0.21 -14.78 10.23
C ARG A 121 -0.42 -14.95 8.85
N PRO A 122 -1.32 -15.93 8.65
CA PRO A 122 -1.85 -16.27 7.33
C PRO A 122 -2.81 -15.22 6.72
N GLY A 123 -3.15 -14.16 7.45
CA GLY A 123 -4.04 -13.10 6.98
C GLY A 123 -5.10 -12.69 8.00
N VAL A 124 -5.87 -11.65 7.66
CA VAL A 124 -6.97 -11.16 8.51
C VAL A 124 -8.19 -12.04 8.27
N ILE A 125 -8.75 -12.62 9.34
CA ILE A 125 -10.00 -13.37 9.29
C ILE A 125 -11.12 -12.48 9.86
N THR A 126 -12.14 -12.19 9.06
CA THR A 126 -13.26 -11.32 9.45
C THR A 126 -14.51 -11.58 8.61
N LYS A 127 -15.68 -11.16 9.09
CA LYS A 127 -16.94 -11.19 8.33
C LYS A 127 -17.15 -9.95 7.47
N ILE A 128 -16.33 -8.91 7.65
CA ILE A 128 -16.40 -7.68 6.85
C ILE A 128 -16.20 -8.03 5.37
N GLY A 129 -17.10 -7.58 4.50
CA GLY A 129 -17.05 -7.85 3.06
C GLY A 129 -17.90 -9.03 2.56
N LEU A 130 -18.45 -9.86 3.46
CA LEU A 130 -19.36 -10.93 3.06
C LEU A 130 -20.56 -10.36 2.29
N LYS A 131 -20.92 -11.02 1.19
CA LYS A 131 -22.05 -10.66 0.31
C LYS A 131 -21.94 -9.27 -0.34
N THR A 132 -20.74 -8.68 -0.38
CA THR A 132 -20.45 -7.47 -1.16
C THR A 132 -19.50 -7.81 -2.31
N PHE A 133 -19.12 -6.83 -3.13
CA PHE A 133 -18.10 -7.02 -4.18
C PHE A 133 -16.76 -7.58 -3.65
N ILE A 134 -16.51 -7.48 -2.34
CA ILE A 134 -15.32 -8.07 -1.70
C ILE A 134 -15.42 -9.60 -1.61
N ASP A 135 -16.63 -10.15 -1.50
CA ASP A 135 -16.85 -11.60 -1.42
C ASP A 135 -16.32 -12.28 -2.69
N PRO A 136 -15.45 -13.30 -2.58
CA PRO A 136 -14.84 -13.96 -3.73
C PRO A 136 -15.84 -14.71 -4.61
N ARG A 137 -17.07 -14.94 -4.14
CA ARG A 137 -18.18 -15.47 -4.96
C ARG A 137 -18.75 -14.44 -5.93
N LEU A 138 -18.47 -13.16 -5.72
CA LEU A 138 -18.91 -12.05 -6.56
C LEU A 138 -17.71 -11.50 -7.35
N GLU A 139 -17.03 -10.48 -6.84
CA GLU A 139 -15.90 -9.83 -7.54
C GLU A 139 -14.55 -10.07 -6.83
N GLY A 140 -14.55 -10.55 -5.58
CA GLY A 140 -13.33 -10.82 -4.82
C GLY A 140 -12.45 -9.58 -4.62
N ALA A 141 -13.07 -8.40 -4.55
CA ALA A 141 -12.43 -7.09 -4.46
C ALA A 141 -11.61 -6.64 -5.68
N LYS A 142 -11.66 -7.39 -6.79
CA LYS A 142 -10.91 -7.10 -8.02
C LYS A 142 -11.59 -5.96 -8.77
N MET A 143 -10.83 -4.94 -9.16
CA MET A 143 -11.38 -3.72 -9.74
C MET A 143 -11.44 -3.72 -11.27
N ASN A 144 -10.80 -4.69 -11.93
CA ASN A 144 -10.73 -4.76 -13.38
C ASN A 144 -10.47 -6.19 -13.88
N GLU A 145 -10.54 -6.39 -15.20
CA GLU A 145 -10.37 -7.71 -15.81
C GLU A 145 -8.93 -8.19 -15.78
N ARG A 146 -7.94 -7.29 -15.73
CA ARG A 146 -6.52 -7.64 -15.60
C ARG A 146 -6.21 -8.34 -14.27
N THR A 147 -6.96 -8.02 -13.22
CA THR A 147 -6.73 -8.53 -11.86
C THR A 147 -7.28 -9.95 -11.73
N LYS A 148 -6.39 -10.94 -11.55
CA LYS A 148 -6.78 -12.36 -11.54
C LYS A 148 -6.56 -13.08 -10.21
N GLU A 149 -5.50 -12.75 -9.48
CA GLU A 149 -5.14 -13.44 -8.24
C GLU A 149 -6.18 -13.24 -7.13
N ASP A 150 -6.48 -14.29 -6.37
CA ASP A 150 -7.44 -14.23 -5.27
C ASP A 150 -6.74 -13.85 -3.96
N LEU A 151 -6.92 -12.59 -3.53
CA LEU A 151 -6.44 -12.12 -2.21
C LEU A 151 -7.46 -12.36 -1.08
N VAL A 152 -8.73 -12.60 -1.43
CA VAL A 152 -9.81 -12.87 -0.49
C VAL A 152 -10.28 -14.31 -0.66
N GLU A 153 -10.38 -15.06 0.42
CA GLU A 153 -10.82 -16.44 0.45
C GLU A 153 -12.01 -16.59 1.40
N LEU A 154 -13.03 -17.33 0.97
CA LEU A 154 -14.12 -17.75 1.86
C LEU A 154 -13.68 -19.00 2.62
N ILE A 155 -13.70 -18.94 3.96
CA ILE A 155 -13.39 -20.07 4.83
C ILE A 155 -14.60 -20.38 5.73
N ASN A 156 -14.69 -21.62 6.18
CA ASN A 156 -15.61 -22.01 7.26
C ASN A 156 -14.82 -22.19 8.56
N MET A 157 -15.27 -21.52 9.62
CA MET A 157 -14.68 -21.63 10.95
C MET A 157 -15.82 -21.63 11.97
N ASP A 158 -15.82 -22.64 12.84
CA ASP A 158 -16.85 -22.86 13.86
C ASP A 158 -18.28 -22.93 13.30
N GLY A 159 -18.45 -23.46 12.09
CA GLY A 159 -19.74 -23.61 11.42
C GLY A 159 -20.25 -22.33 10.75
N GLU A 160 -19.49 -21.23 10.79
CA GLU A 160 -19.84 -19.96 10.17
C GLU A 160 -18.93 -19.64 8.97
N GLU A 161 -19.45 -18.86 8.02
CA GLU A 161 -18.66 -18.31 6.92
C GLU A 161 -17.84 -17.10 7.37
N TRP A 162 -16.58 -17.04 6.96
CA TRP A 162 -15.66 -15.94 7.19
C TRP A 162 -14.87 -15.64 5.91
N LEU A 163 -14.33 -14.43 5.80
CA LEU A 163 -13.36 -14.07 4.77
C LEU A 163 -11.96 -14.04 5.38
N ARG A 164 -11.01 -14.68 4.71
CA ARG A 164 -9.57 -14.54 4.96
C ARG A 164 -8.97 -13.64 3.89
N TYR A 165 -8.38 -12.53 4.33
CA TYR A 165 -7.59 -11.64 3.50
C TYR A 165 -6.13 -12.05 3.60
N LYS A 166 -5.60 -12.67 2.54
CA LYS A 166 -4.29 -13.33 2.54
C LYS A 166 -3.16 -12.32 2.77
N SER A 167 -2.28 -12.63 3.71
CA SER A 167 -1.02 -11.91 3.91
C SER A 167 -0.03 -12.22 2.79
N PHE A 168 0.86 -11.28 2.52
CA PHE A 168 2.03 -11.44 1.64
C PHE A 168 3.19 -10.61 2.21
N PRO A 169 4.45 -10.98 1.95
CA PRO A 169 5.59 -10.22 2.44
C PRO A 169 5.57 -8.79 1.88
N LEU A 170 5.94 -7.80 2.69
CA LEU A 170 6.29 -6.47 2.21
C LEU A 170 7.83 -6.38 2.18
N ASP A 171 8.34 -5.73 1.15
CA ASP A 171 9.78 -5.57 0.93
C ASP A 171 10.25 -4.19 1.41
N ILE A 172 9.39 -3.16 1.27
CA ILE A 172 9.71 -1.76 1.61
C ILE A 172 8.54 -1.12 2.38
N ALA A 173 8.87 -0.33 3.39
CA ALA A 173 7.94 0.53 4.12
C ALA A 173 8.24 2.01 3.85
N LEU A 174 7.27 2.75 3.33
CA LEU A 174 7.34 4.21 3.21
C LEU A 174 6.52 4.85 4.33
N ILE A 175 7.21 5.30 5.38
CA ILE A 175 6.61 5.91 6.57
C ILE A 175 7.24 7.28 6.87
N ARG A 176 6.56 8.07 7.71
CA ARG A 176 7.02 9.36 8.20
C ARG A 176 6.99 9.39 9.72
N GLY A 177 7.95 10.08 10.32
CA GLY A 177 7.86 10.54 11.70
C GLY A 177 8.39 11.96 11.84
N THR A 178 8.19 12.53 13.02
CA THR A 178 8.59 13.91 13.34
C THR A 178 10.09 14.01 13.62
N TYR A 179 10.63 13.04 14.37
CA TYR A 179 12.03 12.99 14.76
C TYR A 179 12.54 11.55 14.67
N ALA A 180 13.79 11.37 14.26
CA ALA A 180 14.49 10.09 14.33
C ALA A 180 15.94 10.32 14.78
N ASP A 181 16.49 9.40 15.56
CA ASP A 181 17.93 9.36 15.85
C ASP A 181 18.70 8.53 14.80
N GLU A 182 20.03 8.52 14.91
CA GLU A 182 20.90 7.78 13.98
C GLU A 182 20.74 6.25 14.09
N ASP A 183 20.16 5.77 15.19
CA ASP A 183 19.81 4.36 15.40
C ASP A 183 18.45 4.00 14.77
N GLY A 184 17.70 4.98 14.27
CA GLY A 184 16.40 4.79 13.63
C GLY A 184 15.23 4.74 14.61
N ASN A 185 15.42 5.09 15.89
CA ASN A 185 14.31 5.26 16.81
C ASN A 185 13.52 6.50 16.39
N CYS A 186 12.26 6.30 16.03
CA CYS A 186 11.42 7.32 15.43
C CYS A 186 10.27 7.73 16.36
N SER A 187 10.00 9.03 16.45
CA SER A 187 8.90 9.61 17.23
C SER A 187 7.97 10.41 16.32
N MET A 188 6.65 10.27 16.55
CA MET A 188 5.59 10.92 15.78
C MET A 188 4.86 12.00 16.59
N CYS A 189 5.52 12.60 17.58
CA CYS A 189 4.89 13.45 18.59
C CYS A 189 4.23 14.74 18.05
N LYS A 190 4.56 15.17 16.82
CA LYS A 190 3.91 16.31 16.16
C LYS A 190 3.16 15.92 14.89
N GLU A 191 3.09 14.64 14.54
CA GLU A 191 2.23 14.19 13.46
C GLU A 191 0.76 14.33 13.87
N ALA A 192 -0.12 14.62 12.91
CA ALA A 192 -1.55 14.75 13.18
C ALA A 192 -2.20 13.43 13.64
N ALA A 193 -1.63 12.29 13.23
CA ALA A 193 -2.00 10.95 13.67
C ALA A 193 -0.83 9.97 13.43
N THR A 194 -0.80 8.87 14.18
CA THR A 194 0.21 7.82 14.01
C THR A 194 -0.13 6.84 12.88
N LEU A 195 -1.43 6.68 12.59
CA LEU A 195 -1.96 5.80 11.53
C LEU A 195 -1.40 4.36 11.66
N ASP A 196 -1.09 3.73 10.53
CA ASP A 196 -0.55 2.37 10.46
C ASP A 196 0.98 2.30 10.51
N SER A 197 1.66 3.42 10.79
CA SER A 197 3.12 3.57 10.56
C SER A 197 3.95 2.49 11.26
N ILE A 198 3.62 2.14 12.52
CA ILE A 198 4.34 1.10 13.25
C ILE A 198 4.12 -0.30 12.64
N SER A 199 2.88 -0.61 12.25
CA SER A 199 2.54 -1.90 11.66
C SER A 199 3.19 -2.06 10.29
N ILE A 200 3.25 -0.99 9.50
CA ILE A 200 3.93 -0.98 8.19
C ILE A 200 5.43 -1.19 8.39
N ALA A 201 6.05 -0.48 9.34
CA ALA A 201 7.48 -0.62 9.64
C ALA A 201 7.89 -2.03 10.08
N GLN A 202 7.02 -2.72 10.82
CA GLN A 202 7.26 -4.08 11.30
C GLN A 202 6.95 -5.15 10.25
N ALA A 203 6.20 -4.82 9.20
CA ALA A 203 5.77 -5.75 8.17
C ALA A 203 6.79 -5.90 7.02
N SER A 204 7.76 -4.99 6.94
CA SER A 204 8.84 -4.95 5.94
C SER A 204 10.19 -5.40 6.50
#